data_AF-A0A7D7ZMK4-F1
#
_entry.id   AF-A0A7D7ZMK4-F1
#
_cell.length_a   1.000
_cell.length_b   1.000
_cell.length_c   1.000
_cell.angle_alpha   90.00
_cell.angle_beta   90.00
_cell.angle_gamma   90.00
#
_symmetry.space_group_name_H-M   'P 1'
#
loop_
_entity.id
_entity.type
_entity.pdbx_description
1 polymer ?
#
loop_
_entity_poly.entity_id
_entity_poly.type
_entity_poly.pdbx_seq_one_letter_code
_entity_poly.pdbx_strand_id
1 'polypeptide(L)'
;MKISAAEVFRTRQVIADLKAFVRNTPEKTMERLAIGLPGFSPGVPDRGDLYRLVYKQDCQFRHSAEADTYAAVLLAAAFPEEDFPVFILATAILLADLLQATSTPDNLFWNWETYRDHYAIADPDARAVIHNGFRTGHRIGVVKLDPEPKESLCLRSKRTEVLSGLEGTGQTGLARALDADADSAGGLWALASQQSLSAPTAMAFRYLIERNAGMAPPEPETAALIPWLS
;
A
#
# COMPACT_ATOMS: atom_id res chain seq x y z
N MET A 1 -12.84 10.84 15.59
CA MET A 1 -13.26 11.05 14.18
C MET A 1 -13.98 9.78 13.74
N LYS A 2 -15.16 9.87 13.10
CA LYS A 2 -15.82 8.67 12.56
C LYS A 2 -15.21 8.37 11.20
N ILE A 3 -14.65 7.17 11.03
CA ILE A 3 -14.13 6.70 9.75
C ILE A 3 -15.33 6.38 8.85
N SER A 4 -15.34 6.89 7.62
CA SER A 4 -16.38 6.63 6.63
C SER A 4 -16.28 5.22 6.06
N ALA A 5 -17.38 4.68 5.53
CA ALA A 5 -17.39 3.36 4.86
C ALA A 5 -16.33 3.27 3.74
N ALA A 6 -16.17 4.35 2.96
CA ALA A 6 -15.15 4.46 1.93
C ALA A 6 -13.74 4.32 2.49
N GLU A 7 -13.46 4.97 3.61
CA GLU A 7 -12.14 4.92 4.26
C GLU A 7 -11.85 3.54 4.85
N VAL A 8 -12.85 2.84 5.39
CA VAL A 8 -12.58 1.50 5.91
C VAL A 8 -12.22 0.53 4.80
N PHE A 9 -12.99 0.51 3.70
CA PHE A 9 -12.67 -0.31 2.54
C PHE A 9 -11.29 0.05 1.95
N ARG A 10 -10.97 1.34 1.79
CA ARG A 10 -9.66 1.81 1.31
C ARG A 10 -8.53 1.37 2.24
N THR A 11 -8.72 1.44 3.54
CA THR A 11 -7.70 1.02 4.51
C THR A 11 -7.40 -0.47 4.37
N ARG A 12 -8.44 -1.31 4.28
CA ARG A 12 -8.30 -2.75 4.01
C ARG A 12 -7.58 -3.01 2.67
N GLN A 13 -7.94 -2.27 1.63
CA GLN A 13 -7.33 -2.39 0.31
C GLN A 13 -5.84 -2.03 0.34
N VAL A 14 -5.47 -0.91 0.97
CA VAL A 14 -4.08 -0.44 1.04
C VAL A 14 -3.22 -1.39 1.86
N ILE A 15 -3.75 -1.94 2.97
CA ILE A 15 -3.05 -2.98 3.74
C ILE A 15 -2.80 -4.23 2.87
N ALA A 16 -3.81 -4.67 2.12
CA ALA A 16 -3.66 -5.82 1.23
C ALA A 16 -2.65 -5.56 0.10
N ASP A 17 -2.63 -4.34 -0.45
CA ASP A 17 -1.70 -3.94 -1.49
C ASP A 17 -0.26 -3.87 -0.98
N LEU A 18 -0.03 -3.30 0.21
CA LEU A 18 1.28 -3.32 0.88
C LEU A 18 1.76 -4.76 1.11
N LYS A 19 0.90 -5.64 1.64
CA LYS A 19 1.24 -7.06 1.85
C LYS A 19 1.56 -7.78 0.53
N ALA A 20 0.77 -7.54 -0.52
CA ALA A 20 1.00 -8.12 -1.83
C ALA A 20 2.33 -7.64 -2.43
N PHE A 21 2.61 -6.35 -2.35
CA PHE A 21 3.87 -5.75 -2.79
C PHE A 21 5.07 -6.38 -2.08
N VAL A 22 5.04 -6.46 -0.74
CA VAL A 22 6.11 -7.08 0.06
C VAL A 22 6.32 -8.55 -0.33
N ARG A 23 5.24 -9.33 -0.49
CA ARG A 23 5.33 -10.77 -0.82
C ARG A 23 5.80 -11.05 -2.25
N ASN A 24 5.52 -10.15 -3.18
CA ASN A 24 5.93 -10.24 -4.58
C ASN A 24 7.30 -9.60 -4.84
N THR A 25 7.91 -9.00 -3.82
CA THR A 25 9.25 -8.43 -3.94
C THR A 25 10.26 -9.55 -4.23
N PRO A 26 11.24 -9.34 -5.15
CA PRO A 26 12.23 -10.36 -5.48
C PRO A 26 12.97 -10.87 -4.24
N GLU A 27 13.16 -12.19 -4.16
CA GLU A 27 13.81 -12.85 -3.01
C GLU A 27 15.18 -12.24 -2.68
N LYS A 28 15.97 -11.87 -3.69
CA LYS A 28 17.26 -11.20 -3.51
C LYS A 28 17.16 -9.87 -2.74
N THR A 29 16.06 -9.14 -2.86
CA THR A 29 15.87 -7.89 -2.10
C THR A 29 15.53 -8.20 -0.65
N MET A 30 14.71 -9.24 -0.40
CA MET A 30 14.42 -9.72 0.95
C MET A 30 15.69 -10.22 1.66
N GLU A 31 16.55 -10.96 0.93
CA GLU A 31 17.83 -11.44 1.46
C GLU A 31 18.76 -10.28 1.84
N ARG A 32 18.83 -9.21 1.03
CA ARG A 32 19.63 -8.03 1.36
C ARG A 32 19.09 -7.28 2.58
N LEU A 33 17.77 -7.18 2.73
CA LEU A 33 17.16 -6.65 3.96
C LEU A 33 17.52 -7.51 5.18
N ALA A 34 17.52 -8.83 5.05
CA ALA A 34 17.89 -9.75 6.12
C ALA A 34 19.39 -9.69 6.49
N ILE A 35 20.28 -9.39 5.54
CA ILE A 35 21.72 -9.23 5.81
C ILE A 35 21.99 -7.92 6.58
N GLY A 36 21.13 -6.91 6.38
CA GLY A 36 21.31 -5.58 6.95
C GLY A 36 22.27 -4.69 6.14
N LEU A 37 22.47 -3.46 6.60
CA LEU A 37 23.34 -2.49 5.93
C LEU A 37 24.83 -2.79 6.22
N PRO A 38 25.72 -2.71 5.21
CA PRO A 38 27.16 -2.90 5.40
C PRO A 38 27.70 -1.98 6.51
N GLY A 39 28.39 -2.54 7.50
CA GLY A 39 29.00 -1.78 8.60
C GLY A 39 28.09 -1.54 9.82
N PHE A 40 26.82 -1.97 9.78
CA PHE A 40 25.94 -2.04 10.95
C PHE A 40 25.87 -3.48 11.48
N SER A 41 26.06 -3.70 12.79
CA SER A 41 26.08 -5.04 13.41
C SER A 41 25.31 -5.25 14.72
N PRO A 42 24.47 -4.35 15.28
CA PRO A 42 23.51 -4.76 16.29
C PRO A 42 22.20 -5.25 15.65
N GLY A 43 21.78 -6.48 15.95
CA GLY A 43 20.40 -6.94 15.72
C GLY A 43 20.00 -7.29 14.28
N VAL A 44 20.92 -7.84 13.47
CA VAL A 44 20.57 -8.37 12.14
C VAL A 44 19.44 -9.40 12.29
N PRO A 45 18.25 -9.17 11.71
CA PRO A 45 17.16 -10.12 11.83
C PRO A 45 17.60 -11.44 11.19
N ASP A 46 17.38 -12.55 11.89
CA ASP A 46 17.51 -13.83 11.23
C ASP A 46 16.60 -13.82 9.98
N ARG A 47 17.09 -14.36 8.86
CA ARG A 47 16.28 -14.54 7.66
C ARG A 47 14.96 -15.23 8.01
N GLY A 48 14.99 -16.19 8.94
CA GLY A 48 13.80 -16.84 9.47
C GLY A 48 12.78 -15.86 10.07
N ASP A 49 13.23 -14.85 10.81
CA ASP A 49 12.37 -13.85 11.43
C ASP A 49 11.72 -12.91 10.41
N LEU A 50 12.46 -12.46 9.40
CA LEU A 50 11.89 -11.61 8.35
C LEU A 50 10.84 -12.35 7.52
N TYR A 51 11.10 -13.61 7.16
CA TYR A 51 10.11 -14.43 6.45
C TYR A 51 8.89 -14.75 7.34
N ARG A 52 9.10 -14.98 8.63
CA ARG A 52 8.01 -15.16 9.60
C ARG A 52 7.16 -13.89 9.69
N LEU A 53 7.78 -12.72 9.78
CA LEU A 53 7.09 -11.42 9.77
C LEU A 53 6.22 -11.27 8.51
N VAL A 54 6.78 -11.49 7.33
CA VAL A 54 6.10 -11.26 6.04
C VAL A 54 5.00 -12.29 5.76
N TYR A 55 5.27 -13.58 5.97
CA TYR A 55 4.39 -14.67 5.51
C TYR A 55 3.53 -15.28 6.61
N LYS A 56 3.88 -15.12 7.89
CA LYS A 56 3.11 -15.69 9.02
C LYS A 56 2.44 -14.64 9.88
N GLN A 57 3.00 -13.43 9.93
CA GLN A 57 2.49 -12.33 10.74
C GLN A 57 1.96 -11.18 9.89
N ASP A 58 1.89 -11.35 8.57
CA ASP A 58 1.23 -10.36 7.71
C ASP A 58 1.84 -8.95 7.82
N CYS A 59 3.17 -8.89 7.99
CA CYS A 59 3.93 -7.67 8.24
C CYS A 59 3.55 -6.94 9.54
N GLN A 60 3.01 -7.66 10.54
CA GLN A 60 2.73 -7.10 11.87
C GLN A 60 3.82 -7.48 12.86
N PHE A 61 4.47 -6.47 13.45
CA PHE A 61 5.51 -6.67 14.45
C PHE A 61 4.91 -7.02 15.82
N ARG A 62 5.56 -7.93 16.52
CA ARG A 62 5.38 -8.16 17.96
C ARG A 62 6.47 -7.41 18.69
N HIS A 63 6.32 -6.10 18.84
CA HIS A 63 7.38 -5.16 19.23
C HIS A 63 8.25 -5.58 20.42
N SER A 64 7.72 -6.31 21.41
CA SER A 64 8.54 -6.80 22.54
C SER A 64 9.45 -7.98 22.20
N ALA A 65 9.06 -8.84 21.26
CA ALA A 65 9.82 -10.03 20.85
C ALA A 65 10.65 -9.81 19.59
N GLU A 66 10.36 -8.75 18.84
CA GLU A 66 10.92 -8.47 17.50
C GLU A 66 11.58 -7.09 17.43
N ALA A 67 12.07 -6.58 18.57
CA ALA A 67 12.69 -5.26 18.64
C ALA A 67 13.88 -5.11 17.69
N ASP A 68 14.72 -6.14 17.56
CA ASP A 68 15.87 -6.15 16.67
C ASP A 68 15.45 -6.13 15.19
N THR A 69 14.50 -7.00 14.81
CA THR A 69 13.92 -7.00 13.45
C THR A 69 13.28 -5.66 13.11
N TYR A 70 12.52 -5.09 14.03
CA TYR A 70 11.91 -3.78 13.87
C TYR A 70 12.98 -2.69 13.67
N ALA A 71 14.02 -2.67 14.52
CA ALA A 71 15.11 -1.70 14.40
C ALA A 71 15.87 -1.83 13.07
N ALA A 72 16.11 -3.05 12.60
CA ALA A 72 16.77 -3.29 11.31
C ALA A 72 15.91 -2.84 10.11
N VAL A 73 14.61 -3.09 10.14
CA VAL A 73 13.68 -2.62 9.11
C VAL A 73 13.56 -1.09 9.15
N LEU A 74 13.49 -0.49 10.35
CA LEU A 74 13.47 0.96 10.51
C LEU A 74 14.75 1.61 9.97
N LEU A 75 15.91 1.01 10.27
CA LEU A 75 17.19 1.44 9.73
C LEU A 75 17.20 1.35 8.20
N ALA A 76 16.83 0.22 7.62
CA ALA A 76 16.75 0.07 6.16
C ALA A 76 15.84 1.11 5.50
N ALA A 77 14.74 1.49 6.15
CA ALA A 77 13.82 2.55 5.71
C ALA A 77 14.36 3.98 5.88
N ALA A 78 15.61 4.16 6.31
CA ALA A 78 16.29 5.44 6.49
C ALA A 78 17.51 5.65 5.55
N PHE A 79 17.85 4.68 4.70
CA PHE A 79 19.01 4.76 3.79
C PHE A 79 18.63 4.50 2.33
N PRO A 80 17.94 5.45 1.66
CA PRO A 80 17.53 5.28 0.26
C PRO A 80 18.72 5.18 -0.71
N GLU A 81 19.88 5.74 -0.37
CA GLU A 81 21.07 5.78 -1.23
C GLU A 81 21.88 4.48 -1.23
N GLU A 82 21.79 3.69 -0.15
CA GLU A 82 22.55 2.45 -0.01
C GLU A 82 21.93 1.29 -0.80
N ASP A 83 20.61 1.10 -0.68
CA ASP A 83 19.86 0.07 -1.41
C ASP A 83 18.40 0.50 -1.57
N PHE A 84 18.12 1.23 -2.65
CA PHE A 84 16.80 1.80 -2.90
C PHE A 84 15.66 0.76 -2.90
N PRO A 85 15.79 -0.43 -3.54
CA PRO A 85 14.78 -1.49 -3.40
C PRO A 85 14.53 -1.96 -1.97
N VAL A 86 15.59 -2.11 -1.15
CA VAL A 86 15.45 -2.50 0.26
C VAL A 86 14.79 -1.40 1.08
N PHE A 87 15.13 -0.13 0.82
CA PHE A 87 14.49 1.03 1.43
C PHE A 87 12.97 1.08 1.17
N ILE A 88 12.56 0.85 -0.08
CA ILE A 88 11.14 0.78 -0.46
C ILE A 88 10.44 -0.41 0.21
N LEU A 89 11.05 -1.60 0.18
CA LEU A 89 10.52 -2.79 0.85
C LEU A 89 10.32 -2.56 2.35
N ALA A 90 11.34 -2.04 3.03
CA ALA A 90 11.31 -1.77 4.46
C ALA A 90 10.22 -0.75 4.81
N THR A 91 10.10 0.33 4.03
CA THR A 91 9.02 1.31 4.21
C THR A 91 7.64 0.67 4.04
N ALA A 92 7.46 -0.22 3.05
CA ALA A 92 6.18 -0.92 2.85
C ALA A 92 5.82 -1.84 4.04
N ILE A 93 6.80 -2.53 4.62
CA ILE A 93 6.60 -3.37 5.82
C ILE A 93 6.15 -2.50 7.01
N LEU A 94 6.83 -1.38 7.26
CA LEU A 94 6.48 -0.47 8.37
C LEU A 94 5.10 0.16 8.19
N LEU A 95 4.72 0.53 6.96
CA LEU A 95 3.38 1.04 6.67
C LEU A 95 2.30 -0.04 6.87
N ALA A 96 2.58 -1.28 6.48
CA ALA A 96 1.65 -2.38 6.70
C ALA A 96 1.43 -2.64 8.20
N ASP A 97 2.50 -2.59 9.00
CA ASP A 97 2.40 -2.68 10.47
C ASP A 97 1.61 -1.51 11.06
N LEU A 98 1.99 -0.27 10.72
CA LEU A 98 1.38 0.96 11.23
C LEU A 98 -0.14 0.99 11.00
N LEU A 99 -0.60 0.58 9.82
CA LEU A 99 -2.02 0.58 9.47
C LEU A 99 -2.82 -0.55 10.14
N GLN A 100 -2.16 -1.58 10.65
CA GLN A 100 -2.77 -2.71 11.36
C GLN A 100 -2.66 -2.59 12.89
N ALA A 101 -1.78 -1.72 13.40
CA ALA A 101 -1.51 -1.58 14.82
C ALA A 101 -2.71 -1.01 15.60
N THR A 102 -3.02 -1.64 16.73
CA THR A 102 -4.07 -1.16 17.68
C THR A 102 -3.55 -0.10 18.64
N SER A 103 -2.23 0.05 18.76
CA SER A 103 -1.52 1.07 19.53
C SER A 103 -0.32 1.54 18.74
N THR A 104 -0.13 2.85 18.60
CA THR A 104 0.93 3.47 17.79
C THR A 104 2.24 3.56 18.57
N PRO A 105 3.28 2.76 18.28
CA PRO A 105 4.56 2.86 18.98
C PRO A 105 5.42 3.99 18.41
N ASP A 106 5.36 4.22 17.10
CA ASP A 106 6.08 5.26 16.37
C ASP A 106 5.22 5.76 15.20
N ASN A 107 5.31 7.05 14.89
CA ASN A 107 4.72 7.58 13.66
C ASN A 107 5.81 7.68 12.59
N LEU A 108 5.54 7.18 11.38
CA LEU A 108 6.44 7.29 10.22
C LEU A 108 6.52 8.73 9.66
N PHE A 109 6.22 9.73 10.48
CA PHE A 109 6.26 11.14 10.12
C PHE A 109 7.65 11.55 9.65
N TRP A 110 8.69 11.21 10.41
CA TRP A 110 10.07 11.54 10.07
C TRP A 110 10.51 10.92 8.75
N ASN A 111 10.12 9.66 8.50
CA ASN A 111 10.39 9.00 7.22
C ASN A 111 9.73 9.75 6.05
N TRP A 112 8.48 10.18 6.20
CA TRP A 112 7.80 10.98 5.18
C TRP A 112 8.47 12.34 4.96
N GLU A 113 8.71 13.09 6.04
CA GLU A 113 9.30 14.42 5.97
C GLU A 113 10.66 14.38 5.25
N THR A 114 11.48 13.38 5.58
CA THR A 114 12.83 13.23 5.07
C THR A 114 12.88 12.65 3.65
N TYR A 115 12.04 11.64 3.35
CA TYR A 115 12.23 10.82 2.15
C TYR A 115 11.09 10.85 1.13
N ARG A 116 10.08 11.72 1.27
CA ARG A 116 8.97 11.83 0.30
C ARG A 116 9.42 11.96 -1.16
N ASP A 117 10.52 12.66 -1.43
CA ASP A 117 11.03 12.85 -2.78
C ASP A 117 11.67 11.55 -3.34
N HIS A 118 12.25 10.72 -2.46
CA HIS A 118 12.72 9.38 -2.81
C HIS A 118 11.57 8.43 -3.13
N TYR A 119 10.47 8.50 -2.38
CA TYR A 119 9.27 7.73 -2.70
C TYR A 119 8.67 8.13 -4.07
N ALA A 120 8.73 9.42 -4.42
CA ALA A 120 8.18 9.93 -5.67
C ALA A 120 8.90 9.42 -6.93
N ILE A 121 10.18 9.03 -6.83
CA ILE A 121 10.98 8.52 -7.96
C ILE A 121 10.95 7.00 -8.09
N ALA A 122 10.30 6.28 -7.17
CA ALA A 122 10.12 4.83 -7.29
C ALA A 122 9.33 4.45 -8.54
N ASP A 123 9.42 3.18 -8.94
CA ASP A 123 8.58 2.64 -10.01
C ASP A 123 7.09 2.88 -9.71
N PRO A 124 6.22 2.95 -10.73
CA PRO A 124 4.83 3.34 -10.54
C PRO A 124 4.06 2.53 -9.49
N ASP A 125 4.34 1.23 -9.38
CA ASP A 125 3.65 0.33 -8.48
C ASP A 125 4.12 0.52 -7.04
N ALA A 126 5.43 0.51 -6.81
CA ALA A 126 6.02 0.82 -5.52
C ALA A 126 5.61 2.21 -5.02
N ARG A 127 5.73 3.22 -5.88
CA ARG A 127 5.36 4.60 -5.57
C ARG A 127 3.90 4.69 -5.15
N ALA A 128 2.99 4.12 -5.95
CA ALA A 128 1.57 4.15 -5.64
C ALA A 128 1.28 3.47 -4.30
N VAL A 129 1.86 2.30 -4.02
CA VAL A 129 1.67 1.57 -2.75
C VAL A 129 2.14 2.39 -1.56
N ILE A 130 3.35 2.95 -1.60
CA ILE A 130 3.91 3.74 -0.50
C ILE A 130 3.09 5.02 -0.28
N HIS A 131 2.78 5.76 -1.34
CA HIS A 131 2.00 6.99 -1.22
C HIS A 131 0.57 6.73 -0.74
N ASN A 132 -0.06 5.63 -1.18
CA ASN A 132 -1.36 5.21 -0.66
C ASN A 132 -1.29 4.80 0.82
N GLY A 133 -0.22 4.13 1.24
CA GLY A 133 0.04 3.78 2.64
C GLY A 133 0.09 5.02 3.53
N PHE A 134 0.96 5.97 3.20
CA PHE A 134 1.08 7.24 3.94
C PHE A 134 -0.23 8.03 3.93
N ARG A 135 -0.87 8.20 2.76
CA ARG A 135 -2.13 8.96 2.65
C ARG A 135 -3.24 8.32 3.49
N THR A 136 -3.31 7.00 3.52
CA THR A 136 -4.28 6.27 4.36
C THR A 136 -3.97 6.46 5.83
N GLY A 137 -2.71 6.31 6.23
CA GLY A 137 -2.29 6.53 7.60
C GLY A 137 -2.60 7.94 8.09
N HIS A 138 -2.46 8.93 7.19
CA HIS A 138 -2.83 10.31 7.48
C HIS A 138 -4.32 10.48 7.73
N ARG A 139 -5.15 9.94 6.84
CA ARG A 139 -6.61 10.03 6.94
C ARG A 139 -7.17 9.38 8.19
N ILE A 140 -6.62 8.24 8.60
CA ILE A 140 -7.07 7.56 9.84
C ILE A 140 -6.39 8.12 11.10
N GLY A 141 -5.49 9.10 10.95
CA GLY A 141 -4.87 9.82 12.06
C GLY A 141 -3.69 9.11 12.74
N VAL A 142 -3.14 8.04 12.15
CA VAL A 142 -1.97 7.33 12.71
C VAL A 142 -0.64 7.96 12.32
N VAL A 143 -0.61 8.80 11.29
CA VAL A 143 0.54 9.64 10.94
C VAL A 143 0.11 11.06 10.58
N LYS A 144 0.84 12.08 11.00
CA LYS A 144 0.58 13.47 10.59
C LYS A 144 1.50 13.78 9.43
N LEU A 145 0.98 14.21 8.28
CA LEU A 145 1.79 14.48 7.09
C LEU A 145 1.63 15.94 6.70
N ASP A 146 2.74 16.60 6.40
CA ASP A 146 2.77 17.93 5.79
C ASP A 146 3.98 18.04 4.84
N PRO A 147 3.77 18.15 3.51
CA PRO A 147 2.48 18.10 2.82
C PRO A 147 1.95 16.66 2.71
N GLU A 148 0.66 16.51 2.44
CA GLU A 148 0.05 15.22 2.09
C GLU A 148 0.57 14.66 0.75
N PRO A 149 0.55 13.33 0.55
CA PRO A 149 0.85 12.71 -0.74
C PRO A 149 -0.07 13.25 -1.85
N LYS A 150 0.52 13.75 -2.94
CA LYS A 150 -0.23 14.18 -4.14
C LYS A 150 -0.97 12.99 -4.76
N GLU A 151 -2.23 13.20 -5.15
CA GLU A 151 -3.05 12.14 -5.77
C GLU A 151 -2.37 11.51 -6.99
N SER A 152 -1.70 12.31 -7.83
CA SER A 152 -0.99 11.82 -9.01
C SER A 152 0.11 10.79 -8.70
N LEU A 153 0.67 10.80 -7.49
CA LEU A 153 1.70 9.84 -7.06
C LEU A 153 1.08 8.58 -6.46
N CYS A 154 -0.21 8.62 -6.10
CA CYS A 154 -0.96 7.49 -5.59
C CYS A 154 -1.56 6.61 -6.70
N LEU A 155 -1.48 7.05 -7.96
CA LEU A 155 -2.06 6.36 -9.11
C LEU A 155 -1.02 5.46 -9.79
N ARG A 156 -1.39 4.21 -10.06
CA ARG A 156 -0.60 3.26 -10.87
C ARG A 156 -0.72 3.54 -12.37
N SER A 157 -1.89 3.99 -12.80
CA SER A 157 -2.20 4.21 -14.22
C SER A 157 -2.83 5.57 -14.47
N LYS A 158 -2.67 6.10 -15.68
CA LYS A 158 -3.34 7.34 -16.08
C LYS A 158 -4.78 7.06 -16.47
N ARG A 159 -5.65 8.06 -16.30
CA ARG A 159 -7.07 7.98 -16.71
C ARG A 159 -7.23 7.58 -18.17
N THR A 160 -6.40 8.14 -19.05
CA THR A 160 -6.46 7.87 -20.50
C THR A 160 -6.11 6.42 -20.83
N GLU A 161 -5.16 5.83 -20.11
CA GLU A 161 -4.77 4.42 -20.26
C GLU A 161 -5.90 3.51 -19.79
N VAL A 162 -6.51 3.85 -18.65
CA VAL A 162 -7.66 3.12 -18.08
C VAL A 162 -8.86 3.15 -19.05
N LEU A 163 -9.20 4.33 -19.57
CA LEU A 163 -10.31 4.48 -20.52
C LEU A 163 -10.05 3.71 -21.81
N SER A 164 -8.84 3.82 -22.37
CA SER A 164 -8.48 3.08 -23.58
C SER A 164 -8.56 1.56 -23.37
N GLY A 165 -8.14 1.06 -22.20
CA GLY A 165 -8.29 -0.35 -21.85
C GLY A 165 -9.74 -0.84 -21.76
N LEU A 166 -10.69 0.05 -21.43
CA LEU A 166 -12.11 -0.29 -21.36
C LEU A 166 -12.81 -0.27 -22.73
N GLU A 167 -12.21 0.31 -23.76
CA GLU A 167 -12.79 0.35 -25.10
C GLU A 167 -13.05 -1.07 -25.63
N GLY A 168 -14.23 -1.30 -26.19
CA GLY A 168 -14.63 -2.61 -26.71
C GLY A 168 -14.96 -3.68 -25.67
N THR A 169 -14.79 -3.42 -24.37
CA THR A 169 -15.11 -4.39 -23.29
C THR A 169 -16.59 -4.46 -22.92
N GLY A 170 -17.41 -3.52 -23.40
CA GLY A 170 -18.82 -3.37 -23.01
C GLY A 170 -19.05 -2.74 -21.64
N GLN A 171 -17.98 -2.41 -20.88
CA GLN A 171 -18.03 -1.85 -19.52
C GLN A 171 -18.37 -0.35 -19.48
N THR A 172 -19.43 0.06 -20.18
CA THR A 172 -19.84 1.47 -20.29
C THR A 172 -20.22 2.09 -18.93
N GLY A 173 -20.79 1.29 -18.02
CA GLY A 173 -21.10 1.72 -16.65
C GLY A 173 -19.84 2.07 -15.84
N LEU A 174 -18.79 1.24 -15.96
CA LEU A 174 -17.52 1.48 -15.28
C LEU A 174 -16.77 2.68 -15.84
N ALA A 175 -16.79 2.87 -17.17
CA ALA A 175 -16.20 4.04 -17.79
C ALA A 175 -16.88 5.34 -17.31
N ARG A 176 -18.21 5.35 -17.13
CA ARG A 176 -18.94 6.47 -16.53
C ARG A 176 -18.62 6.67 -15.05
N ALA A 177 -18.42 5.57 -14.32
CA ALA A 177 -18.11 5.62 -12.90
C ALA A 177 -16.75 6.27 -12.60
N LEU A 178 -15.85 6.36 -13.58
CA LEU A 178 -14.60 7.13 -13.47
C LEU A 178 -14.85 8.61 -13.13
N ASP A 179 -16.03 9.15 -13.40
CA ASP A 179 -16.39 10.53 -13.06
C ASP A 179 -17.56 10.61 -12.05
N ALA A 180 -17.98 9.47 -11.48
CA ALA A 180 -19.10 9.38 -10.54
C ALA A 180 -18.66 9.50 -9.07
N ASP A 181 -19.65 9.55 -8.17
CA ASP A 181 -19.43 9.48 -6.72
C ASP A 181 -18.99 8.09 -6.23
N ALA A 182 -18.50 8.08 -4.99
CA ALA A 182 -17.95 6.91 -4.30
C ALA A 182 -18.92 5.72 -4.20
N ASP A 183 -20.19 6.00 -3.93
CA ASP A 183 -21.22 5.00 -3.67
C ASP A 183 -21.61 4.28 -4.96
N SER A 184 -21.75 5.03 -6.05
CA SER A 184 -22.02 4.49 -7.38
C SER A 184 -20.91 3.54 -7.84
N ALA A 185 -19.65 3.91 -7.65
CA ALA A 185 -18.50 3.03 -7.93
C ALA A 185 -18.51 1.79 -7.01
N GLY A 186 -18.90 1.96 -5.75
CA GLY A 186 -18.99 0.88 -4.76
C GLY A 186 -20.02 -0.19 -5.13
N GLY A 187 -21.18 0.22 -5.63
CA GLY A 187 -22.21 -0.69 -6.14
C GLY A 187 -21.73 -1.50 -7.33
N LEU A 188 -21.01 -0.88 -8.28
CA LEU A 188 -20.43 -1.59 -9.43
C LEU A 188 -19.40 -2.63 -9.00
N TRP A 189 -18.56 -2.31 -8.01
CA TRP A 189 -17.59 -3.27 -7.48
C TRP A 189 -18.26 -4.45 -6.79
N ALA A 190 -19.28 -4.21 -5.97
CA ALA A 190 -20.00 -5.28 -5.27
C ALA A 190 -20.61 -6.32 -6.25
N LEU A 191 -21.03 -5.88 -7.44
CA LEU A 191 -21.50 -6.76 -8.50
C LEU A 191 -20.34 -7.45 -9.23
N ALA A 192 -19.30 -6.69 -9.59
CA ALA A 192 -18.18 -7.19 -10.38
C ALA A 192 -17.33 -8.20 -9.61
N SER A 193 -17.17 -8.04 -8.30
CA SER A 193 -16.33 -8.90 -7.45
C SER A 193 -16.85 -10.34 -7.32
N GLN A 194 -18.10 -10.60 -7.74
CA GLN A 194 -18.69 -11.94 -7.75
C GLN A 194 -18.33 -12.74 -9.02
N GLN A 195 -17.58 -12.14 -9.94
CA GLN A 195 -17.27 -12.69 -11.27
C GLN A 195 -15.77 -12.66 -11.53
N SER A 196 -15.32 -13.45 -12.50
CA SER A 196 -13.94 -13.35 -13.01
C SER A 196 -13.76 -12.03 -13.75
N LEU A 197 -12.85 -11.19 -13.25
CA LEU A 197 -12.56 -9.88 -13.84
C LEU A 197 -11.56 -10.02 -14.97
N SER A 198 -11.79 -9.30 -16.07
CA SER A 198 -10.75 -9.03 -17.05
C SER A 198 -9.73 -8.03 -16.50
N ALA A 199 -8.49 -8.09 -16.99
CA ALA A 199 -7.44 -7.16 -16.56
C ALA A 199 -7.82 -5.68 -16.71
N PRO A 200 -8.44 -5.22 -17.82
CA PRO A 200 -8.87 -3.83 -17.94
C PRO A 200 -9.93 -3.41 -16.91
N THR A 201 -10.88 -4.29 -16.60
CA THR A 201 -11.91 -4.02 -15.59
C THR A 201 -11.29 -3.87 -14.20
N ALA A 202 -10.38 -4.78 -13.83
CA ALA A 202 -9.66 -4.68 -12.56
C ALA A 202 -8.81 -3.41 -12.48
N MET A 203 -8.10 -3.04 -13.56
CA MET A 203 -7.34 -1.79 -13.64
C MET A 203 -8.23 -0.55 -13.45
N ALA A 204 -9.45 -0.54 -13.98
CA ALA A 204 -10.39 0.56 -13.78
C ALA A 204 -10.87 0.68 -12.33
N PHE A 205 -11.19 -0.43 -11.66
CA PHE A 205 -11.49 -0.42 -10.22
C PHE A 205 -10.29 0.02 -9.38
N ARG A 206 -9.06 -0.37 -9.77
CA ARG A 206 -7.82 0.11 -9.14
C ARG A 206 -7.68 1.63 -9.24
N TYR A 207 -7.86 2.16 -10.44
CA TYR A 207 -7.83 3.60 -10.64
C TYR A 207 -8.88 4.34 -9.80
N LEU A 208 -10.07 3.77 -9.63
CA LEU A 208 -11.13 4.35 -8.78
C LEU A 208 -10.74 4.39 -7.30
N ILE A 209 -10.19 3.31 -6.75
CA ILE A 209 -9.84 3.26 -5.32
C ILE A 209 -8.61 4.12 -4.97
N GLU A 210 -7.70 4.30 -5.92
CA GLU A 210 -6.48 5.10 -5.77
C GLU A 210 -6.73 6.62 -5.78
N ARG A 211 -7.94 7.09 -6.11
CA ARG A 211 -8.31 8.52 -6.11
C ARG A 211 -8.91 8.99 -4.80
N ASN A 212 -8.88 10.30 -4.56
CA ASN A 212 -9.50 10.89 -3.38
C ASN A 212 -11.03 10.71 -3.37
N ALA A 213 -11.67 10.76 -4.54
CA ALA A 213 -13.10 10.52 -4.74
C ALA A 213 -13.51 9.04 -4.66
N GLY A 214 -12.62 8.16 -4.19
CA GLY A 214 -12.67 6.71 -4.39
C GLY A 214 -13.89 5.96 -3.85
N MET A 215 -13.86 4.65 -4.00
CA MET A 215 -15.00 3.74 -3.89
C MET A 215 -15.51 3.49 -2.45
N ALA A 216 -16.83 3.34 -2.29
CA ALA A 216 -17.52 3.01 -1.04
C ALA A 216 -18.50 1.84 -1.23
N PRO A 217 -18.06 0.57 -1.14
CA PRO A 217 -18.98 -0.55 -1.29
C PRO A 217 -19.96 -0.64 -0.11
N PRO A 218 -21.18 -1.19 -0.31
CA PRO A 218 -22.24 -1.23 0.71
C PRO A 218 -21.85 -1.93 2.02
N GLU A 219 -20.99 -2.94 1.94
CA GLU A 219 -20.45 -3.66 3.09
C GLU A 219 -18.93 -3.52 3.14
N PRO A 220 -18.39 -2.35 3.55
CA PRO A 220 -16.97 -2.04 3.41
C PRO A 220 -16.03 -2.98 4.18
N GLU A 221 -16.54 -3.67 5.20
CA GLU A 221 -15.77 -4.59 6.06
C GLU A 221 -15.62 -6.00 5.52
N THR A 222 -16.55 -6.41 4.67
CA THR A 222 -16.65 -7.76 4.12
C THR A 222 -16.51 -7.78 2.62
N ALA A 223 -16.66 -6.63 1.95
CA ALA A 223 -16.47 -6.47 0.52
C ALA A 223 -15.11 -7.06 0.11
N ALA A 224 -15.14 -7.81 -0.99
CA ALA A 224 -13.95 -8.36 -1.61
C ALA A 224 -12.98 -7.23 -1.94
N LEU A 225 -11.69 -7.49 -1.76
CA LEU A 225 -10.65 -6.54 -2.16
C LEU A 225 -10.33 -6.74 -3.64
N ILE A 226 -9.97 -5.66 -4.31
CA ILE A 226 -9.52 -5.72 -5.70
C ILE A 226 -8.20 -6.48 -5.71
N PRO A 227 -7.98 -7.45 -6.60
CA PRO A 227 -6.74 -8.22 -6.65
C PRO A 227 -5.56 -7.32 -7.06
N TRP A 228 -4.38 -7.61 -6.51
CA TRP A 228 -3.14 -6.99 -6.97
C TRP A 228 -2.73 -7.64 -8.29
N LEU A 229 -2.79 -6.88 -9.39
CA LEU A 229 -2.32 -7.34 -10.70
C LEU A 229 -0.85 -6.95 -10.84
N SER A 230 0.01 -7.95 -11.01
CA SER A 230 1.43 -7.82 -11.35
C SER A 230 1.64 -7.67 -12.85
#